data_AF-A0A925DVE0-F1
#
_entry.id   AF-A0A925DVE0-F1
#
_cell.length_a   1.000
_cell.length_b   1.000
_cell.length_c   1.000
_cell.angle_alpha   90.00
_cell.angle_beta   90.00
_cell.angle_gamma   90.00
#
_symmetry.space_group_name_H-M   'P 1'
#
loop_
_entity.id
_entity.type
_entity.pdbx_description
1 polymer ?
#
loop_
_entity_poly.entity_id
_entity_poly.type
_entity_poly.pdbx_seq_one_letter_code
_entity_poly.pdbx_strand_id
1 'polypeptide(L)'
;MKQFHPIFTWLFLGCVMLTMGILALIFPANGLKVSDNLTIKFPQLASFFEKNKKVKADISKIIAITDNPEKADSLAKLKLDSILAVKMKKDTLTSKVKKDVVVDSAVNKLITTIQFKDGKKGALDKLFTSLKFFKEENKSVRILHYGDSQIEGDRISDYLRMKLQNQFGGEGPGFISPMPVAPSVALRQSWSDNFSRYIIFTSKDKRVKHNNFGIMGSFCRFTPYRSKDDSSAKTTEAWIKTGTSKNGGPKLAGYTKVKMYYAGGTKKTAVEFYEGETLKDSDTLKEGGNFHI
;
A
#
# COMPACT_ATOMS: atom_id res chain seq x y z
N MET A 1 -7.07 -41.58 13.60
CA MET A 1 -7.43 -40.14 13.58
C MET A 1 -8.70 -39.97 14.42
N LYS A 2 -8.66 -39.16 15.48
CA LYS A 2 -9.83 -38.93 16.36
C LYS A 2 -10.91 -38.20 15.56
N GLN A 3 -12.13 -38.74 15.50
CA GLN A 3 -13.26 -38.11 14.84
C GLN A 3 -13.63 -36.80 15.56
N PHE A 4 -13.42 -35.67 14.88
CA PHE A 4 -13.85 -34.36 15.36
C PHE A 4 -15.39 -34.31 15.36
N HIS A 5 -15.99 -34.22 16.54
CA HIS A 5 -17.43 -33.96 16.63
C HIS A 5 -17.64 -32.45 16.70
N PRO A 6 -18.34 -31.85 15.73
CA PRO A 6 -18.50 -30.40 15.63
C PRO A 6 -19.11 -29.80 16.90
N ILE A 7 -19.99 -30.56 17.59
CA ILE A 7 -20.64 -30.09 18.82
C ILE A 7 -19.66 -29.85 19.97
N PHE A 8 -18.62 -30.68 20.12
CA PHE A 8 -17.59 -30.47 21.13
C PHE A 8 -16.72 -29.26 20.80
N THR A 9 -16.48 -28.98 19.52
CA THR A 9 -15.75 -27.78 19.09
C THR A 9 -16.55 -26.52 19.39
N TRP A 10 -17.86 -26.52 19.13
CA TRP A 10 -18.75 -25.40 19.47
C TRP A 10 -18.87 -25.19 20.98
N LEU A 11 -19.01 -26.25 21.77
CA LEU A 11 -19.03 -26.17 23.23
C LEU A 11 -17.71 -25.64 23.79
N PHE A 12 -16.57 -26.14 23.29
CA PHE A 12 -15.25 -25.66 23.68
C PHE A 12 -15.07 -24.18 23.33
N LEU A 13 -15.45 -23.77 22.11
CA LEU A 13 -15.37 -22.38 21.68
C LEU A 13 -16.27 -21.48 22.56
N GLY A 14 -17.49 -21.94 22.87
CA GLY A 14 -18.41 -21.25 23.77
C GLY A 14 -17.81 -21.08 25.17
N CYS A 15 -17.21 -22.12 25.74
CA CYS A 15 -16.52 -22.05 27.03
C CYS A 15 -15.34 -21.07 27.01
N VAL A 16 -14.52 -21.08 25.94
CA VAL A 16 -13.41 -20.13 25.79
C VAL A 16 -13.91 -18.69 25.68
N MET A 17 -14.98 -18.44 24.91
CA MET A 17 -15.57 -17.12 24.82
C MET A 17 -16.16 -16.64 26.14
N LEU A 18 -16.83 -17.53 26.89
CA LEU A 18 -17.42 -17.21 28.18
C LEU A 18 -16.35 -16.90 29.23
N THR A 19 -15.28 -17.69 29.28
CA THR A 19 -14.14 -17.42 30.18
C THR A 19 -13.44 -16.11 29.84
N MET A 20 -13.20 -15.81 28.56
CA MET A 20 -12.66 -14.52 28.12
C MET A 20 -13.59 -13.35 28.44
N GLY A 21 -14.91 -13.53 28.31
CA GLY A 21 -15.91 -12.52 28.65
C GLY A 21 -15.95 -12.20 30.15
N ILE A 22 -15.87 -13.22 31.01
CA ILE A 22 -15.78 -13.04 32.47
C ILE A 22 -14.47 -12.35 32.84
N LEU A 23 -13.35 -12.76 32.23
CA LEU A 23 -12.06 -12.07 32.40
C LEU A 23 -12.16 -10.59 32.00
N ALA A 24 -12.84 -10.26 30.90
CA ALA A 24 -13.07 -8.88 30.46
C ALA A 24 -13.88 -8.03 31.45
N LEU A 25 -14.76 -8.65 32.25
CA LEU A 25 -15.58 -7.97 33.26
C LEU A 25 -14.83 -7.74 34.57
N ILE A 26 -13.98 -8.68 34.98
CA ILE A 26 -13.28 -8.62 36.26
C ILE A 26 -11.98 -7.80 36.16
N PHE A 27 -11.37 -7.72 34.97
CA PHE A 27 -10.09 -7.05 34.82
C PHE A 27 -10.19 -5.53 35.01
N PRO A 28 -9.34 -4.92 35.86
CA PRO A 28 -9.36 -3.48 36.11
C PRO A 28 -8.95 -2.70 34.85
N ALA A 29 -9.60 -1.56 34.60
CA ALA A 29 -9.37 -0.72 33.42
C ALA A 29 -7.91 -0.25 33.28
N ASN A 30 -7.22 -0.06 34.41
CA ASN A 30 -5.82 0.39 34.46
C ASN A 30 -4.81 -0.76 34.32
N GLY A 31 -5.27 -2.01 34.21
CA GLY A 31 -4.44 -3.20 34.18
C GLY A 31 -4.00 -3.67 35.57
N LEU A 32 -3.50 -4.90 35.65
CA LEU A 32 -2.89 -5.48 36.84
C LEU A 32 -1.39 -5.24 36.78
N LYS A 33 -0.85 -4.47 37.74
CA LYS A 33 0.59 -4.32 37.92
C LYS A 33 1.14 -5.58 38.59
N VAL A 34 1.98 -6.32 37.88
CA VAL A 34 2.64 -7.54 38.38
C VAL A 34 4.03 -7.19 38.91
N SER A 35 4.67 -6.16 38.35
CA SER A 35 5.91 -5.56 38.86
C SER A 35 6.00 -4.09 38.45
N ASP A 36 7.02 -3.37 38.93
CA ASP A 36 7.24 -1.95 38.59
C ASP A 36 7.38 -1.70 37.08
N ASN A 37 7.78 -2.71 36.31
CA ASN A 37 7.97 -2.62 34.86
C ASN A 37 6.97 -3.44 34.03
N LEU A 38 6.04 -4.18 34.67
CA LEU A 38 5.10 -5.06 33.97
C LEU A 38 3.66 -4.80 34.41
N THR A 39 2.87 -4.23 33.51
CA THR A 39 1.42 -4.09 33.66
C THR A 39 0.73 -4.96 32.63
N ILE A 40 0.02 -6.00 33.10
CA ILE A 40 -0.83 -6.82 32.24
C ILE A 40 -2.13 -6.04 32.02
N LYS A 41 -2.55 -5.90 30.75
CA LYS A 41 -3.82 -5.27 30.38
C LYS A 41 -4.70 -6.30 29.69
N PHE A 42 -5.99 -6.24 29.95
CA PHE A 42 -6.99 -7.04 29.27
C PHE A 42 -8.06 -6.11 28.68
N PRO A 43 -8.54 -6.35 27.46
CA PRO A 43 -9.53 -5.49 26.82
C PRO A 43 -10.86 -5.54 27.58
N GLN A 44 -11.43 -4.38 27.87
CA GLN A 44 -12.71 -4.28 28.55
C GLN A 44 -13.87 -4.55 27.61
N LEU A 45 -14.93 -5.16 28.13
CA LEU A 45 -16.10 -5.54 27.32
C LEU A 45 -16.73 -4.34 26.60
N ALA A 46 -16.75 -3.17 27.25
CA ALA A 46 -17.24 -1.92 26.67
C ALA A 46 -16.53 -1.54 25.35
N SER A 47 -15.23 -1.82 25.22
CA SER A 47 -14.45 -1.47 24.01
C SER A 47 -14.86 -2.25 22.76
N PHE A 48 -15.51 -3.40 22.92
CA PHE A 48 -16.00 -4.22 21.81
C PHE A 48 -17.37 -3.75 21.29
N PHE A 49 -18.19 -3.15 22.16
CA PHE A 49 -19.53 -2.67 21.83
C PHE A 49 -19.60 -1.17 21.59
N GLU A 50 -18.59 -0.42 22.03
CA GLU A 50 -18.34 0.90 21.51
C GLU A 50 -18.10 0.78 20.01
N LYS A 51 -19.03 1.32 19.23
CA LYS A 51 -18.74 1.77 17.87
C LYS A 51 -17.67 2.83 18.00
N ASN A 52 -16.42 2.40 18.12
CA ASN A 52 -15.27 3.17 17.75
C ASN A 52 -15.53 3.55 16.29
N LYS A 53 -16.13 4.72 16.07
CA LYS A 53 -15.82 5.51 14.88
C LYS A 53 -14.31 5.46 14.87
N LYS A 54 -13.75 4.64 13.98
CA LYS A 54 -12.33 4.71 13.69
C LYS A 54 -12.14 6.17 13.31
N VAL A 55 -11.65 6.96 14.27
CA VAL A 55 -11.06 8.24 13.96
C VAL A 55 -9.84 7.80 13.17
N LYS A 56 -10.04 7.69 11.84
CA LYS A 56 -8.94 7.78 10.91
C LYS A 56 -8.15 8.96 11.43
N ALA A 57 -6.88 8.76 11.77
CA ALA A 57 -6.02 9.87 12.12
C ALA A 57 -6.30 10.96 11.09
N ASP A 58 -6.80 12.12 11.53
CA ASP A 58 -7.31 13.12 10.62
C ASP A 58 -6.12 13.76 9.91
N ILE A 59 -5.73 13.12 8.81
CA ILE A 59 -4.63 13.54 7.96
C ILE A 59 -4.98 14.82 7.21
N SER A 60 -6.22 15.33 7.31
CA SER A 60 -6.65 16.58 6.66
C SER A 60 -5.76 17.76 7.04
N LYS A 61 -5.24 17.79 8.27
CA LYS A 61 -4.29 18.84 8.70
C LYS A 61 -2.91 18.69 8.06
N ILE A 62 -2.43 17.47 7.82
CA ILE A 62 -1.15 17.22 7.11
C ILE A 62 -1.30 17.54 5.62
N ILE A 63 -2.45 17.19 5.04
CA ILE A 63 -2.80 17.52 3.66
C ILE A 63 -2.85 19.05 3.50
N ALA A 64 -3.50 19.77 4.42
CA ALA A 64 -3.59 21.24 4.41
C ALA A 64 -2.23 21.95 4.55
N ILE A 65 -1.26 21.37 5.27
CA ILE A 65 0.11 21.90 5.36
C ILE A 65 0.91 21.64 4.08
N THR A 66 0.68 20.50 3.42
CA THR A 66 1.41 20.11 2.21
C THR A 66 0.90 20.85 0.96
N ASP A 67 -0.38 21.21 0.94
CA ASP A 67 -1.04 21.83 -0.22
C ASP A 67 -0.92 23.37 -0.23
N ASN A 68 -0.25 23.98 0.77
CA ASN A 68 0.06 25.41 0.78
C ASN A 68 1.56 25.69 1.08
N PRO A 69 2.43 25.59 0.06
CA PRO A 69 3.88 25.76 0.22
C PRO A 69 4.32 27.17 0.65
N GLU A 70 3.46 28.19 0.55
CA GLU A 70 3.80 29.58 0.93
C GLU A 70 3.85 29.80 2.45
N LYS A 71 3.17 28.95 3.23
CA LYS A 71 3.21 29.01 4.71
C LYS A 71 4.41 28.27 5.32
N ALA A 72 5.08 27.39 4.56
CA ALA A 72 6.27 26.70 5.03
C ALA A 72 7.49 27.64 5.07
N ASP A 73 7.59 28.54 4.10
CA ASP A 73 8.74 29.43 3.93
C ASP A 73 8.72 30.62 4.92
N SER A 74 7.52 31.08 5.27
CA SER A 74 7.31 32.12 6.29
C SER A 74 7.56 31.62 7.72
N LEU A 75 7.29 30.35 8.00
CA LEU A 75 7.58 29.71 9.31
C LEU A 75 9.08 29.34 9.48
N ALA A 76 9.80 29.11 8.38
CA ALA A 76 11.24 28.92 8.39
C ALA A 76 11.99 30.24 8.65
N LYS A 77 11.54 31.36 8.07
CA LYS A 77 12.10 32.70 8.34
C LYS A 77 11.85 33.15 9.78
N LEU A 78 10.64 32.95 10.32
CA LEU A 78 10.32 33.27 11.72
C LEU A 78 11.14 32.46 12.75
N LYS A 79 11.56 31.24 12.42
CA LYS A 79 12.40 30.42 13.31
C LYS A 79 13.87 30.84 13.31
N LEU A 80 14.40 31.38 12.21
CA LEU A 80 15.78 31.85 12.16
C LEU A 80 15.96 33.13 13.01
N ASP A 81 15.01 34.06 12.90
CA ASP A 81 15.04 35.34 13.62
C ASP A 81 14.77 35.16 15.12
N SER A 82 13.89 34.22 15.50
CA SER A 82 13.60 33.92 16.90
C SER A 82 14.74 33.19 17.62
N ILE A 83 15.57 32.40 16.93
CA ILE A 83 16.72 31.71 17.55
C ILE A 83 17.90 32.69 17.77
N LEU A 84 18.03 33.71 16.91
CA LEU A 84 19.01 34.79 17.08
C LEU A 84 18.63 35.78 18.20
N ALA A 85 17.33 36.00 18.46
CA ALA A 85 16.84 36.93 19.48
C ALA A 85 16.89 36.38 20.93
N VAL A 86 17.00 35.06 21.13
CA VAL A 86 16.91 34.43 22.48
C VAL A 86 18.22 34.51 23.28
N LYS A 87 19.30 35.07 22.73
CA LYS A 87 20.56 35.24 23.48
C LYS A 87 20.66 36.52 24.33
N MET A 88 19.59 37.31 24.50
CA MET A 88 19.64 38.48 25.39
C MET A 88 18.39 38.68 26.26
N LYS A 89 18.65 38.75 27.57
CA LYS A 89 17.91 39.38 28.68
C LYS A 89 16.78 38.62 29.41
N LYS A 90 17.13 38.25 30.65
CA LYS A 90 16.47 38.47 31.96
C LYS A 90 14.97 38.85 31.98
N ASP A 91 14.23 38.00 32.68
CA ASP A 91 13.31 38.26 33.80
C ASP A 91 12.09 39.18 33.58
N THR A 92 10.88 38.64 33.82
CA THR A 92 9.78 39.19 34.66
C THR A 92 8.47 38.44 34.37
N LEU A 93 7.86 37.90 35.43
CA LEU A 93 6.51 37.32 35.47
C LEU A 93 5.43 38.40 35.35
N THR A 94 4.42 38.23 34.47
CA THR A 94 3.03 38.64 34.75
C THR A 94 2.02 37.83 33.93
N SER A 95 1.03 37.26 34.62
CA SER A 95 -0.12 36.55 34.07
C SER A 95 -1.11 37.49 33.39
N LYS A 96 -1.52 37.18 32.16
CA LYS A 96 -2.88 37.42 31.64
C LYS A 96 -3.16 36.36 30.57
N VAL A 97 -3.99 35.38 30.95
CA VAL A 97 -4.38 34.21 30.17
C VAL A 97 -5.19 34.65 28.95
N LYS A 98 -4.57 34.57 27.77
CA LYS A 98 -5.27 34.56 26.48
C LYS A 98 -5.91 33.18 26.29
N LYS A 99 -7.22 33.14 26.04
CA LYS A 99 -7.88 32.03 25.35
C LYS A 99 -7.51 32.12 23.86
N ASP A 100 -6.25 31.80 23.56
CA ASP A 100 -5.86 31.47 22.20
C ASP A 100 -5.97 29.96 22.07
N VAL A 101 -6.68 29.55 21.04
CA VAL A 101 -6.78 28.19 20.53
C VAL A 101 -5.39 27.57 20.59
N VAL A 102 -5.22 26.64 21.52
CA VAL A 102 -4.08 25.72 21.51
C VAL A 102 -4.27 24.90 20.23
N VAL A 103 -3.71 25.42 19.13
CA VAL A 103 -3.30 24.62 18.00
C VAL A 103 -2.30 23.67 18.60
N ASP A 104 -2.81 22.52 19.02
CA ASP A 104 -2.02 21.43 19.55
C ASP A 104 -1.03 21.06 18.45
N SER A 105 0.13 21.72 18.53
CA SER A 105 1.29 21.56 17.68
C SER A 105 2.05 20.33 18.16
N ALA A 106 1.32 19.32 18.64
CA ALA A 106 1.62 17.93 18.40
C ALA A 106 1.51 17.64 16.88
N VAL A 107 2.34 18.32 16.10
CA VAL A 107 2.94 17.73 14.92
C VAL A 107 3.49 16.41 15.44
N ASN A 108 2.82 15.30 15.11
CA ASN A 108 3.25 13.96 15.47
C ASN A 108 4.76 13.92 15.39
N LYS A 109 5.45 13.85 16.54
CA LYS A 109 6.91 13.82 16.57
C LYS A 109 7.27 12.61 15.72
N LEU A 110 7.77 12.87 14.52
CA LEU A 110 8.08 11.80 13.57
C LEU A 110 9.03 10.87 14.30
N ILE A 111 8.58 9.63 14.51
CA ILE A 111 9.35 8.62 15.26
C ILE A 111 10.69 8.39 14.55
N THR A 112 10.70 8.56 13.23
CA THR A 112 11.89 8.53 12.40
C THR A 112 11.78 9.55 11.26
N THR A 113 12.93 10.05 10.81
CA THR A 113 13.03 10.85 9.58
C THR A 113 13.44 9.94 8.42
N ILE A 114 13.30 10.44 7.18
CA ILE A 114 13.82 9.72 6.01
C ILE A 114 15.33 9.53 6.19
N GLN A 115 15.76 8.27 6.21
CA GLN A 115 17.16 7.93 6.35
C GLN A 115 17.84 7.96 4.98
N PHE A 116 18.90 8.73 4.88
CA PHE A 116 19.73 8.81 3.68
C PHE A 116 21.03 8.07 3.92
N LYS A 117 21.52 7.36 2.89
CA LYS A 117 22.86 6.77 2.93
C LYS A 117 23.89 7.88 3.21
N ASP A 118 24.75 7.66 4.20
CA ASP A 118 25.77 8.60 4.67
C ASP A 118 25.22 9.99 5.07
N GLY A 119 23.93 10.10 5.40
CA GLY A 119 23.28 11.38 5.72
C GLY A 119 23.16 12.34 4.52
N LYS A 120 23.48 11.89 3.29
CA LYS A 120 23.48 12.73 2.09
C LYS A 120 22.05 12.95 1.60
N LYS A 121 21.50 14.11 1.95
CA LYS A 121 20.13 14.53 1.58
C LYS A 121 19.88 14.62 0.07
N GLY A 122 20.93 14.71 -0.75
CA GLY A 122 20.82 14.81 -2.20
C GLY A 122 20.49 13.52 -2.95
N ALA A 123 20.28 12.39 -2.25
CA ALA A 123 20.01 11.11 -2.91
C ALA A 123 18.74 11.12 -3.80
N LEU A 124 17.79 12.02 -3.52
CA LEU A 124 16.54 12.16 -4.25
C LEU A 124 16.54 13.31 -5.27
N ASP A 125 17.62 14.09 -5.38
CA ASP A 125 17.66 15.28 -6.24
C ASP A 125 17.41 14.92 -7.70
N LYS A 126 17.98 13.81 -8.18
CA LYS A 126 17.75 13.31 -9.55
C LYS A 126 16.29 12.91 -9.78
N LEU A 127 15.64 12.31 -8.79
CA LEU A 127 14.23 11.96 -8.86
C LEU A 127 13.37 13.22 -8.96
N PHE A 128 13.57 14.19 -8.08
CA PHE A 128 12.77 15.43 -8.08
C PHE A 128 13.04 16.30 -9.30
N THR A 129 14.28 16.32 -9.81
CA THR A 129 14.61 16.95 -11.09
C THR A 129 13.82 16.28 -12.22
N SER A 130 13.83 14.95 -12.29
CA SER A 130 13.06 14.21 -13.31
C SER A 130 11.55 14.48 -13.20
N LEU A 131 11.00 14.52 -11.98
CA LEU A 131 9.59 14.83 -11.73
C LEU A 131 9.21 16.27 -12.10
N LYS A 132 10.16 17.21 -12.03
CA LYS A 132 9.91 18.60 -12.43
C LYS A 132 9.87 18.76 -13.94
N PHE A 133 10.77 18.09 -14.67
CA PHE A 133 10.99 18.35 -16.10
C PHE A 133 10.42 17.29 -17.05
N PHE A 134 9.86 16.16 -16.57
CA PHE A 134 9.41 15.07 -17.47
C PHE A 134 8.38 15.50 -18.52
N LYS A 135 7.52 16.49 -18.21
CA LYS A 135 6.53 17.02 -19.14
C LYS A 135 7.20 17.77 -20.30
N GLU A 136 8.18 18.62 -19.98
CA GLU A 136 8.95 19.39 -20.95
C GLU A 136 9.80 18.46 -21.84
N GLU A 137 10.35 17.39 -21.25
CA GLU A 137 11.15 16.40 -21.97
C GLU A 137 10.31 15.35 -22.72
N ASN A 138 8.97 15.41 -22.64
CA ASN A 138 8.05 14.40 -23.17
C ASN A 138 8.42 12.95 -22.75
N LYS A 139 8.85 12.78 -21.49
CA LYS A 139 9.25 11.50 -20.90
C LYS A 139 8.21 11.00 -19.90
N SER A 140 8.34 9.74 -19.49
CA SER A 140 7.55 9.16 -18.40
C SER A 140 8.47 8.79 -17.25
N VAL A 141 8.17 9.28 -16.05
CA VAL A 141 8.85 8.88 -14.81
C VAL A 141 8.01 7.78 -14.15
N ARG A 142 8.64 6.63 -13.89
CA ARG A 142 8.01 5.49 -13.21
C ARG A 142 8.74 5.25 -11.89
N ILE A 143 8.00 5.26 -10.79
CA ILE A 143 8.52 5.03 -9.44
C ILE A 143 8.11 3.63 -9.00
N LEU A 144 9.07 2.82 -8.58
CA LEU A 144 8.84 1.47 -8.10
C LEU A 144 9.06 1.42 -6.58
N HIS A 145 8.04 1.01 -5.86
CA HIS A 145 8.02 0.98 -4.39
C HIS A 145 8.05 -0.48 -3.92
N TYR A 146 9.19 -0.91 -3.36
CA TYR A 146 9.37 -2.25 -2.79
C TYR A 146 9.29 -2.20 -1.27
N GLY A 147 8.72 -3.26 -0.70
CA GLY A 147 8.52 -3.38 0.73
C GLY A 147 7.84 -4.69 1.06
N ASP A 148 7.31 -4.76 2.28
CA ASP A 148 6.62 -5.92 2.80
C ASP A 148 5.09 -5.81 2.62
N SER A 149 4.35 -6.65 3.36
CA SER A 149 2.89 -6.69 3.38
C SER A 149 2.19 -5.34 3.64
N GLN A 150 2.84 -4.35 4.26
CA GLN A 150 2.22 -3.06 4.58
C GLN A 150 1.89 -2.25 3.33
N ILE A 151 2.70 -2.37 2.27
CA ILE A 151 2.48 -1.65 1.02
C ILE A 151 1.70 -2.46 -0.02
N GLU A 152 1.56 -3.78 0.19
CA GLU A 152 0.93 -4.72 -0.76
C GLU A 152 -0.54 -4.41 -1.03
N GLY A 153 -1.26 -3.88 -0.03
CA GLY A 153 -2.65 -3.39 -0.15
C GLY A 153 -2.77 -1.95 -0.66
N ASP A 154 -1.70 -1.39 -1.22
CA ASP A 154 -1.64 -0.01 -1.75
C ASP A 154 -1.87 1.08 -0.68
N ARG A 155 -1.78 0.77 0.62
CA ARG A 155 -2.16 1.71 1.71
C ARG A 155 -1.25 2.95 1.79
N ILE A 156 0.05 2.74 1.58
CA ILE A 156 1.06 3.82 1.59
C ILE A 156 1.35 4.28 0.16
N SER A 157 1.46 3.32 -0.77
CA SER A 157 1.74 3.57 -2.18
C SER A 157 0.68 4.46 -2.84
N ASP A 158 -0.60 4.28 -2.51
CA ASP A 158 -1.69 5.12 -3.02
C ASP A 158 -1.53 6.58 -2.59
N TYR A 159 -1.27 6.82 -1.31
CA TYR A 159 -1.08 8.17 -0.78
C TYR A 159 0.13 8.87 -1.41
N LEU A 160 1.26 8.16 -1.53
CA LEU A 160 2.45 8.69 -2.18
C LEU A 160 2.21 8.99 -3.66
N ARG A 161 1.59 8.05 -4.39
CA ARG A 161 1.21 8.22 -5.80
C ARG A 161 0.31 9.44 -5.97
N MET A 162 -0.75 9.56 -5.16
CA MET A 162 -1.67 10.69 -5.19
C MET A 162 -0.93 12.02 -4.97
N LYS A 163 -0.07 12.11 -3.95
CA LYS A 163 0.66 13.35 -3.67
C LYS A 163 1.61 13.74 -4.80
N LEU A 164 2.36 12.79 -5.34
CA LEU A 164 3.27 13.04 -6.46
C LEU A 164 2.52 13.41 -7.74
N GLN A 165 1.42 12.71 -8.06
CA GLN A 165 0.58 13.02 -9.22
C GLN A 165 -0.17 14.36 -9.08
N ASN A 166 -0.48 14.78 -7.85
CA ASN A 166 -1.06 16.11 -7.60
C ASN A 166 -0.04 17.24 -7.73
N GLN A 167 1.17 17.03 -7.24
CA GLN A 167 2.20 18.05 -7.26
C GLN A 167 2.90 18.19 -8.63
N PHE A 168 3.26 17.08 -9.27
CA PHE A 168 4.06 17.08 -10.50
C PHE A 168 3.23 16.70 -11.74
N GLY A 169 2.08 16.05 -11.56
CA GLY A 169 1.26 15.48 -12.62
C GLY A 169 1.58 14.01 -12.89
N GLY A 170 0.96 13.46 -13.94
CA GLY A 170 1.01 12.04 -14.24
C GLY A 170 -0.24 11.31 -13.74
N GLU A 171 -0.52 10.18 -14.37
CA GLU A 171 -1.78 9.45 -14.23
C GLU A 171 -1.56 7.94 -14.32
N GLY A 172 -2.56 7.19 -13.88
CA GLY A 172 -2.61 5.74 -13.93
C GLY A 172 -2.15 5.04 -12.65
N PRO A 173 -2.45 3.73 -12.53
CA PRO A 173 -2.09 2.92 -11.38
C PRO A 173 -0.62 2.48 -11.40
N GLY A 174 0.06 2.64 -12.53
CA GLY A 174 1.42 2.14 -12.74
C GLY A 174 1.42 0.66 -13.09
N PHE A 175 2.34 -0.09 -12.50
CA PHE A 175 2.52 -1.51 -12.77
C PHE A 175 1.69 -2.36 -11.79
N ILE A 176 0.81 -3.21 -12.32
CA ILE A 176 -0.15 -4.00 -11.55
C ILE A 176 0.00 -5.49 -11.86
N SER A 177 -0.24 -6.34 -10.86
CA SER A 177 -0.26 -7.79 -11.07
C SER A 177 -1.61 -8.22 -11.65
N PRO A 178 -1.67 -9.23 -12.54
CA PRO A 178 -2.91 -9.91 -12.90
C PRO A 178 -3.69 -10.44 -11.69
N MET A 179 -2.96 -10.99 -10.72
CA MET A 179 -3.50 -11.62 -9.52
C MET A 179 -2.81 -11.03 -8.28
N PRO A 180 -3.20 -9.82 -7.84
CA PRO A 180 -2.65 -9.20 -6.64
C PRO A 180 -2.99 -10.03 -5.39
N VAL A 181 -2.09 -10.03 -4.40
CA VAL A 181 -2.28 -10.76 -3.13
C VAL A 181 -3.28 -10.08 -2.23
N ALA A 182 -3.21 -8.76 -2.17
CA ALA A 182 -4.11 -7.93 -1.40
C ALA A 182 -4.89 -7.03 -2.35
N PRO A 183 -6.19 -6.81 -2.10
CA PRO A 183 -6.95 -5.83 -2.86
C PRO A 183 -6.37 -4.44 -2.60
N SER A 184 -6.22 -3.65 -3.67
CA SER A 184 -5.92 -2.22 -3.55
C SER A 184 -7.16 -1.47 -3.08
N VAL A 185 -6.96 -0.42 -2.28
CA VAL A 185 -8.03 0.52 -1.88
C VAL A 185 -8.57 1.30 -3.08
N ALA A 186 -7.70 1.55 -4.06
CA ALA A 186 -7.93 2.47 -5.16
C ALA A 186 -8.26 1.74 -6.48
N LEU A 187 -7.68 0.55 -6.68
CA LEU A 187 -7.84 -0.26 -7.90
C LEU A 187 -8.71 -1.49 -7.63
N ARG A 188 -9.68 -1.74 -8.51
CA ARG A 188 -10.48 -2.96 -8.55
C ARG A 188 -9.95 -3.86 -9.66
N GLN A 189 -9.65 -5.10 -9.30
CA GLN A 189 -9.25 -6.11 -10.27
C GLN A 189 -10.04 -7.40 -10.05
N SER A 190 -10.31 -8.08 -11.15
CA SER A 190 -10.92 -9.40 -11.20
C SER A 190 -10.30 -10.16 -12.37
N TRP A 191 -10.30 -11.48 -12.30
CA TRP A 191 -9.66 -12.35 -13.28
C TRP A 191 -10.40 -13.69 -13.34
N SER A 192 -10.17 -14.45 -14.40
CA SER A 192 -10.72 -15.80 -14.56
C SER A 192 -10.09 -16.81 -13.59
N ASP A 193 -10.86 -17.82 -13.18
CA ASP A 193 -10.48 -18.77 -12.12
C ASP A 193 -9.26 -19.64 -12.44
N ASN A 194 -8.87 -19.74 -13.71
CA ASN A 194 -7.74 -20.53 -14.17
C ASN A 194 -6.37 -19.85 -13.99
N PHE A 195 -6.31 -18.61 -13.49
CA PHE A 195 -5.03 -17.97 -13.15
C PHE A 195 -4.37 -18.62 -11.93
N SER A 196 -3.07 -18.86 -12.06
CA SER A 196 -2.20 -19.31 -10.98
C SER A 196 -1.01 -18.36 -10.85
N ARG A 197 -0.76 -17.91 -9.63
CA ARG A 197 0.38 -17.04 -9.27
C ARG A 197 1.53 -17.84 -8.70
N TYR A 198 2.74 -17.49 -9.10
CA TYR A 198 3.99 -18.10 -8.65
C TYR A 198 4.94 -17.01 -8.16
N ILE A 199 5.57 -17.24 -7.01
CA ILE A 199 6.45 -16.29 -6.31
C ILE A 199 7.85 -16.88 -6.11
N ILE A 200 8.88 -16.03 -6.04
CA ILE A 200 10.25 -16.47 -5.72
C ILE A 200 10.56 -16.45 -4.22
N PHE A 201 9.89 -15.57 -3.48
CA PHE A 201 10.05 -15.41 -2.04
C PHE A 201 9.18 -16.43 -1.27
N THR A 202 9.54 -16.70 -0.02
CA THR A 202 8.97 -17.71 0.90
C THR A 202 9.08 -19.18 0.48
N SER A 203 8.47 -19.59 -0.64
CA SER A 203 8.46 -20.98 -1.10
C SER A 203 8.23 -21.08 -2.60
N LYS A 204 9.33 -21.20 -3.35
CA LYS A 204 9.30 -21.41 -4.80
C LYS A 204 8.64 -22.74 -5.14
N ASP A 205 7.62 -22.71 -5.99
CA ASP A 205 6.99 -23.92 -6.51
C ASP A 205 8.01 -24.76 -7.31
N LYS A 206 8.18 -26.03 -6.92
CA LYS A 206 9.16 -26.95 -7.51
C LYS A 206 8.92 -27.26 -8.99
N ARG A 207 7.71 -27.01 -9.50
CA ARG A 207 7.36 -27.13 -10.92
C ARG A 207 7.98 -26.01 -11.76
N VAL A 208 8.26 -24.85 -11.15
CA VAL A 208 8.89 -23.70 -11.82
C VAL A 208 10.40 -23.91 -11.87
N LYS A 209 10.92 -24.37 -13.02
CA LYS A 209 12.37 -24.64 -13.17
C LYS A 209 13.22 -23.41 -13.50
N HIS A 210 12.62 -22.32 -13.97
CA HIS A 210 13.31 -21.07 -14.30
C HIS A 210 13.36 -20.08 -13.12
N ASN A 211 14.09 -18.98 -13.29
CA ASN A 211 14.16 -17.85 -12.34
C ASN A 211 13.54 -16.55 -12.91
N ASN A 212 12.77 -16.64 -14.00
CA ASN A 212 12.09 -15.51 -14.64
C ASN A 212 10.84 -15.07 -13.86
N PHE A 213 11.04 -14.38 -12.72
CA PHE A 213 9.94 -13.87 -11.88
C PHE A 213 9.63 -12.38 -12.09
N GLY A 214 10.38 -11.71 -12.97
CA GLY A 214 10.20 -10.29 -13.27
C GLY A 214 10.39 -9.38 -12.04
N ILE A 215 10.05 -8.10 -12.24
CA ILE A 215 10.26 -7.08 -11.19
C ILE A 215 9.37 -7.29 -9.95
N MET A 216 8.24 -8.00 -10.05
CA MET A 216 7.38 -8.27 -8.88
C MET A 216 7.91 -9.41 -8.01
N GLY A 217 8.98 -10.11 -8.41
CA GLY A 217 9.34 -11.39 -7.83
C GLY A 217 8.22 -12.43 -7.94
N SER A 218 7.30 -12.24 -8.89
CA SER A 218 6.15 -13.10 -9.14
C SER A 218 5.64 -12.97 -10.56
N PHE A 219 5.07 -14.06 -11.08
CA PHE A 219 4.38 -14.08 -12.36
C PHE A 219 3.06 -14.85 -12.24
N CYS A 220 2.18 -14.63 -13.21
CA CYS A 220 0.90 -15.33 -13.31
C CYS A 220 0.84 -16.09 -14.63
N ARG A 221 0.19 -17.24 -14.64
CA ARG A 221 -0.13 -18.00 -15.85
C ARG A 221 -1.53 -18.58 -15.72
N PHE A 222 -2.24 -18.70 -16.83
CA PHE A 222 -3.59 -19.25 -16.88
C PHE A 222 -3.64 -20.69 -17.42
N THR A 223 -2.47 -21.25 -17.73
CA THR A 223 -2.30 -22.66 -18.09
C THR A 223 -1.51 -23.38 -16.99
N PRO A 224 -1.79 -24.65 -16.69
CA PRO A 224 -0.97 -25.42 -15.74
C PRO A 224 0.49 -25.57 -16.20
N TYR A 225 1.42 -25.77 -15.26
CA TYR A 225 2.75 -26.27 -15.59
C TYR A 225 2.65 -27.72 -16.07
N ARG A 226 2.90 -27.93 -17.36
CA ARG A 226 2.93 -29.25 -18.01
C ARG A 226 4.35 -29.61 -18.43
N SER A 227 4.64 -30.91 -18.59
CA SER A 227 5.88 -31.35 -19.22
C SER A 227 5.90 -30.90 -20.70
N LYS A 228 7.09 -30.76 -21.28
CA LYS A 228 7.23 -30.34 -22.69
C LYS A 228 6.58 -31.33 -23.66
N ASP A 229 6.43 -32.59 -23.25
CA ASP A 229 5.93 -33.69 -24.07
C ASP A 229 4.42 -33.93 -23.90
N ASP A 230 3.72 -33.10 -23.11
CA ASP A 230 2.27 -33.22 -22.91
C ASP A 230 1.48 -32.58 -24.07
N SER A 231 1.09 -33.43 -25.03
CA SER A 231 0.28 -33.05 -26.19
C SER A 231 -1.21 -32.86 -25.89
N SER A 232 -1.67 -33.06 -24.64
CA SER A 232 -3.09 -32.94 -24.25
C SER A 232 -3.55 -31.49 -24.02
N ALA A 233 -2.79 -30.50 -24.49
CA ALA A 233 -3.07 -29.09 -24.30
C ALA A 233 -4.33 -28.68 -25.06
N LYS A 234 -5.43 -28.49 -24.33
CA LYS A 234 -6.67 -27.91 -24.86
C LYS A 234 -6.51 -26.40 -24.97
N THR A 235 -7.12 -25.81 -26.00
CA THR A 235 -7.31 -24.36 -26.09
C THR A 235 -7.97 -23.87 -24.81
N THR A 236 -7.35 -22.88 -24.19
CA THR A 236 -7.77 -22.34 -22.89
C THR A 236 -7.74 -20.83 -22.99
N GLU A 237 -8.78 -20.20 -22.49
CA GLU A 237 -8.93 -18.74 -22.46
C GLU A 237 -8.85 -18.22 -21.03
N ALA A 238 -8.51 -16.95 -20.89
CA ALA A 238 -8.43 -16.28 -19.61
C ALA A 238 -8.65 -14.78 -19.79
N TRP A 239 -9.14 -14.12 -18.75
CA TRP A 239 -9.40 -12.68 -18.78
C TRP A 239 -8.93 -12.02 -17.49
N ILE A 240 -8.56 -10.74 -17.61
CA ILE A 240 -8.26 -9.87 -16.48
C ILE A 240 -9.04 -8.58 -16.72
N LYS A 241 -9.85 -8.19 -15.74
CA LYS A 241 -10.59 -6.93 -15.75
C LYS A 241 -10.05 -6.04 -14.65
N THR A 242 -9.71 -4.81 -15.03
CA THR A 242 -9.26 -3.75 -14.12
C THR A 242 -10.20 -2.56 -14.20
N GLY A 243 -10.33 -1.83 -13.11
CA GLY A 243 -11.11 -0.61 -13.03
C GLY A 243 -10.76 0.18 -11.77
N THR A 244 -11.26 1.39 -11.64
CA THR A 244 -11.04 2.21 -10.46
C THR A 244 -12.14 2.00 -9.42
N SER A 245 -11.76 2.05 -8.15
CA SER A 245 -12.72 2.14 -7.06
C SER A 245 -13.22 3.59 -6.93
N LYS A 246 -14.33 3.79 -6.22
CA LYS A 246 -14.83 5.14 -5.88
C LYS A 246 -13.79 6.00 -5.16
N ASN A 247 -12.82 5.37 -4.49
CA ASN A 247 -11.78 6.04 -3.72
C ASN A 247 -10.50 6.30 -4.54
N GLY A 248 -10.35 5.73 -5.74
CA GLY A 248 -9.13 5.87 -6.53
C GLY A 248 -8.98 7.22 -7.24
N GLY A 249 -10.05 7.99 -7.35
CA GLY A 249 -10.05 9.29 -8.03
C GLY A 249 -9.85 9.19 -9.55
N PRO A 250 -9.98 10.32 -10.28
CA PRO A 250 -9.95 10.33 -11.73
C PRO A 250 -8.55 10.03 -12.30
N LYS A 251 -7.48 10.49 -11.63
CA LYS A 251 -6.10 10.32 -12.09
C LYS A 251 -5.68 8.86 -12.18
N LEU A 252 -6.26 7.98 -11.37
CA LEU A 252 -5.96 6.55 -11.42
C LEU A 252 -6.52 5.88 -12.68
N ALA A 253 -7.61 6.39 -13.24
CA ALA A 253 -8.22 5.89 -14.48
C ALA A 253 -7.68 6.59 -15.74
N GLY A 254 -6.99 7.72 -15.61
CA GLY A 254 -6.55 8.57 -16.74
C GLY A 254 -5.41 8.01 -17.60
N TYR A 255 -5.06 6.73 -17.45
CA TYR A 255 -4.00 6.16 -18.28
C TYR A 255 -4.48 5.92 -19.72
N THR A 256 -3.62 6.28 -20.68
CA THR A 256 -3.91 6.13 -22.13
C THR A 256 -3.07 5.03 -22.78
N LYS A 257 -2.16 4.40 -22.02
CA LYS A 257 -1.26 3.36 -22.52
C LYS A 257 -1.29 2.17 -21.58
N VAL A 258 -1.67 1.02 -22.11
CA VAL A 258 -1.59 -0.29 -21.44
C VAL A 258 -0.43 -1.06 -22.03
N LYS A 259 0.38 -1.70 -21.17
CA LYS A 259 1.49 -2.56 -21.59
C LYS A 259 1.42 -3.86 -20.82
N MET A 260 1.56 -4.99 -21.51
CA MET A 260 1.53 -6.31 -20.89
C MET A 260 2.92 -6.91 -20.90
N TYR A 261 3.45 -7.17 -19.71
CA TYR A 261 4.74 -7.81 -19.56
C TYR A 261 4.55 -9.33 -19.51
N TYR A 262 5.13 -10.04 -20.46
CA TYR A 262 4.98 -11.50 -20.59
C TYR A 262 6.28 -12.19 -21.02
N ALA A 263 6.37 -13.49 -20.76
CA ALA A 263 7.52 -14.32 -21.15
C ALA A 263 7.15 -15.80 -21.10
N GLY A 264 7.95 -16.65 -21.74
CA GLY A 264 7.86 -18.11 -21.57
C GLY A 264 6.69 -18.76 -22.30
N GLY A 265 6.14 -18.12 -23.33
CA GLY A 265 5.09 -18.68 -24.17
C GLY A 265 5.63 -19.84 -25.01
N THR A 266 4.99 -21.00 -24.94
CA THR A 266 5.34 -22.17 -25.77
C THR A 266 4.55 -22.23 -27.08
N LYS A 267 3.48 -21.44 -27.18
CA LYS A 267 2.59 -21.30 -28.32
C LYS A 267 2.16 -19.85 -28.44
N LYS A 268 1.84 -19.42 -29.67
CA LYS A 268 1.19 -18.13 -29.92
C LYS A 268 -0.12 -18.06 -29.14
N THR A 269 -0.39 -16.91 -28.54
CA THR A 269 -1.59 -16.65 -27.74
C THR A 269 -2.24 -15.38 -28.24
N ALA A 270 -3.49 -15.45 -28.69
CA ALA A 270 -4.26 -14.27 -29.06
C ALA A 270 -4.61 -13.44 -27.80
N VAL A 271 -4.58 -12.12 -27.92
CA VAL A 271 -4.93 -11.19 -26.84
C VAL A 271 -5.86 -10.13 -27.41
N GLU A 272 -6.89 -9.83 -26.65
CA GLU A 272 -7.90 -8.84 -26.99
C GLU A 272 -8.01 -7.82 -25.85
N PHE A 273 -8.14 -6.55 -26.21
CA PHE A 273 -8.32 -5.45 -25.28
C PHE A 273 -9.72 -4.88 -25.41
N TYR A 274 -10.44 -4.88 -24.30
CA TYR A 274 -11.82 -4.39 -24.22
C TYR A 274 -11.92 -3.16 -23.33
N GLU A 275 -12.70 -2.18 -23.76
CA GLU A 275 -13.19 -1.09 -22.91
C GLU A 275 -14.68 -1.31 -22.66
N GLY A 276 -15.01 -1.69 -21.42
CA GLY A 276 -16.35 -2.18 -21.09
C GLY A 276 -16.64 -3.48 -21.83
N GLU A 277 -17.59 -3.45 -22.76
CA GLU A 277 -17.97 -4.59 -23.62
C GLU A 277 -17.50 -4.41 -25.07
N THR A 278 -16.84 -3.28 -25.38
CA THR A 278 -16.38 -2.97 -26.74
C THR A 278 -14.94 -3.41 -26.95
N LEU A 279 -14.69 -4.26 -27.96
CA LEU A 279 -13.35 -4.58 -28.42
C LEU A 279 -12.68 -3.32 -28.99
N LYS A 280 -11.50 -2.98 -28.49
CA LYS A 280 -10.73 -1.80 -28.90
C LYS A 280 -9.48 -2.16 -29.70
N ASP A 281 -8.85 -3.27 -29.36
CA ASP A 281 -7.61 -3.72 -30.00
C ASP A 281 -7.42 -5.23 -29.83
N SER A 282 -6.60 -5.83 -30.69
CA SER A 282 -6.24 -7.25 -30.61
C SER A 282 -4.83 -7.49 -31.16
N ASP A 283 -4.09 -8.40 -30.53
CA ASP A 283 -2.72 -8.75 -30.91
C ASP A 283 -2.44 -10.24 -30.62
N THR A 284 -1.23 -10.70 -30.91
CA THR A 284 -0.75 -12.05 -30.61
C THR A 284 0.56 -12.01 -29.84
N LEU A 285 0.59 -12.66 -28.69
CA LEU A 285 1.80 -12.85 -27.90
C LEU A 285 2.75 -13.81 -28.61
N LYS A 286 4.01 -13.40 -28.72
CA LYS A 286 5.07 -14.20 -29.34
C LYS A 286 5.44 -15.38 -28.45
N GLU A 287 5.78 -16.49 -29.09
CA GLU A 287 6.40 -17.61 -28.40
C GLU A 287 7.87 -17.29 -28.07
N GLY A 288 8.40 -17.90 -27.01
CA GLY A 288 9.79 -17.76 -26.60
C GLY A 288 9.99 -17.56 -25.10
N GLY A 289 11.25 -17.68 -24.67
CA GLY A 289 11.67 -17.55 -23.27
C GLY A 289 12.09 -16.14 -22.84
N ASN A 290 12.13 -15.20 -23.78
CA ASN A 290 12.56 -13.82 -23.52
C ASN A 290 11.42 -12.98 -22.95
N PHE A 291 11.79 -11.90 -22.27
CA PHE A 291 10.85 -10.94 -21.69
C PHE A 291 10.34 -9.97 -22.76
N HIS A 292 9.03 -9.87 -22.90
CA HIS A 292 8.33 -9.02 -23.86
C HIS A 292 7.44 -7.99 -23.14
N ILE A 293 7.10 -6.91 -23.86
CA ILE A 293 6.30 -5.77 -23.41
C ILE A 293 5.28 -5.42 -24.48
#